data_AF-A0A316Q990-F1
#
_entry.id   AF-A0A316Q990-F1
#
_cell.length_a   1.000
_cell.length_b   1.000
_cell.length_c   1.000
_cell.angle_alpha   90.00
_cell.angle_beta   90.00
_cell.angle_gamma   90.00
#
_symmetry.space_group_name_H-M   'P 1'
#
loop_
_entity.id
_entity.type
_entity.pdbx_description
1 polymer ?
#
loop_
_entity_poly.entity_id
_entity_poly.type
_entity_poly.pdbx_seq_one_letter_code
_entity_poly.pdbx_strand_id
1 'polypeptide(L)' 'MQIKPEDLRKIQLKSLEMLLYFKEICDKNGLLFYFCGGCCIGALRNKGFIPWDDDVD' A
#
# COMPACT_ATOMS: atom_id res chain seq x y z
N MET A 1 20.21 4.77 2.34
CA MET A 1 19.65 6.05 2.84
C MET A 1 18.63 5.66 3.90
N GLN A 2 18.74 6.11 5.15
CA GLN A 2 17.74 5.77 6.17
C GLN A 2 16.57 6.75 6.04
N ILE A 3 15.38 6.23 5.74
CA ILE A 3 14.14 7.01 5.76
C ILE A 3 13.77 7.26 7.22
N LYS A 4 13.50 8.51 7.59
CA LYS A 4 13.03 8.82 8.94
C LYS A 4 11.64 8.23 9.16
N PRO A 5 11.31 7.73 10.37
CA PRO A 5 9.99 7.15 10.63
C PRO A 5 8.82 8.09 10.27
N GLU A 6 8.94 9.40 10.51
CA GLU A 6 7.90 10.36 10.11
C GLU A 6 7.70 10.44 8.60
N ASP A 7 8.78 10.30 7.81
CA ASP A 7 8.72 10.38 6.36
C ASP A 7 8.23 9.06 5.77
N LEU A 8 8.60 7.92 6.38
CA LEU A 8 8.06 6.61 6.02
C LEU A 8 6.54 6.59 6.16
N ARG A 9 5.99 7.13 7.26
CA ARG A 9 4.54 7.15 7.45
C ARG A 9 3.83 8.00 6.39
N LYS A 10 4.43 9.13 5.97
CA LYS A 10 3.89 9.96 4.89
C LYS A 10 3.89 9.19 3.56
N ILE A 11 4.96 8.45 3.27
CA ILE A 11 5.06 7.60 2.07
C ILE A 11 3.93 6.56 2.09
N GLN A 12 3.79 5.79 3.17
CA GLN A 12 2.72 4.79 3.30
C GLN A 12 1.32 5.37 3.08
N LEU A 13 1.03 6.54 3.66
CA LEU A 13 -0.24 7.23 3.47
C LEU A 13 -0.45 7.65 2.01
N LYS A 14 0.60 8.15 1.35
CA LYS A 14 0.52 8.53 -0.06
C LYS A 14 0.36 7.32 -0.98
N SER A 15 1.05 6.22 -0.70
CA SER A 15 0.91 4.96 -1.43
C SER A 15 -0.50 4.38 -1.27
N LEU A 16 -1.11 4.48 -0.08
CA LEU A 16 -2.51 4.08 0.11
C LEU A 16 -3.48 4.96 -0.69
N GLU A 17 -3.27 6.28 -0.71
CA GLU A 17 -4.09 7.18 -1.53
C GLU A 17 -4.02 6.81 -3.02
N MET A 18 -2.81 6.56 -3.53
CA MET A 18 -2.59 6.12 -4.92
C MET A 18 -3.24 4.77 -5.21
N LEU A 19 -3.13 3.83 -4.27
CA LEU A 19 -3.75 2.51 -4.39
C LEU A 19 -5.28 2.60 -4.45
N LEU A 20 -5.90 3.45 -3.62
CA LEU A 20 -7.35 3.65 -3.65
C LEU A 20 -7.80 4.24 -4.98
N TYR A 21 -7.04 5.20 -5.52
CA TYR A 21 -7.27 5.73 -6.87
C TYR A 21 -7.11 4.65 -7.96
N PHE A 22 -6.07 3.82 -7.87
CA PHE A 22 -5.86 2.69 -8.77
C PHE A 22 -7.01 1.68 -8.69
N LYS A 23 -7.46 1.33 -7.48
CA LYS A 23 -8.62 0.49 -7.23
C LYS A 23 -9.86 1.04 -7.93
N GLU A 24 -10.14 2.34 -7.82
CA GLU A 24 -11.28 2.95 -8.50
C GLU A 24 -11.21 2.79 -10.03
N ILE A 25 -10.01 2.92 -10.61
CA ILE A 25 -9.82 2.69 -12.04
C ILE A 25 -10.10 1.22 -12.38
N CYS A 26 -9.58 0.28 -11.59
CA CYS A 26 -9.83 -1.14 -11.79
C CYS A 26 -11.33 -1.47 -11.70
N ASP A 27 -12.02 -0.98 -10.67
CA ASP A 27 -13.46 -1.17 -10.48
C ASP A 27 -14.27 -0.64 -11.67
N LYS A 28 -13.95 0.58 -12.15
CA LYS A 28 -14.63 1.23 -13.28
C LYS A 28 -14.46 0.47 -14.60
N ASN A 29 -13.37 -0.28 -14.75
CA ASN A 29 -13.04 -1.00 -15.97
C ASN A 29 -13.23 -2.52 -15.84
N GLY A 30 -13.75 -3.02 -14.71
CA GLY A 30 -13.92 -4.46 -14.47
C GLY A 30 -12.60 -5.23 -14.42
N LEU A 31 -11.50 -4.58 -13.99
CA LEU A 31 -10.19 -5.20 -13.89
C LEU A 31 -10.00 -5.81 -12.50
N LEU A 32 -9.60 -7.08 -12.47
CA LEU A 32 -9.19 -7.73 -11.23
C LEU A 32 -7.78 -7.28 -10.86
N PHE A 33 -7.61 -6.80 -9.64
CA PHE A 33 -6.31 -6.67 -8.98
C PHE A 33 -6.40 -7.26 -7.57
N TYR A 34 -5.26 -7.63 -7.03
CA TYR A 34 -5.13 -8.21 -5.70
C TYR A 34 -3.73 -7.87 -5.18
N PHE A 35 -3.59 -7.75 -3.87
CA PHE A 35 -2.27 -7.57 -3.26
C PHE A 35 -1.44 -8.83 -3.42
N CYS A 36 -0.13 -8.66 -3.47
CA CYS A 36 0.82 -9.76 -3.33
C CYS A 36 1.90 -9.42 -2.29
N GLY A 37 2.86 -10.33 -2.10
CA GLY A 37 4.06 -10.07 -1.31
C GLY A 37 3.82 -9.45 0.09
N GLY A 38 4.52 -8.34 0.34
CA GLY A 38 4.49 -7.62 1.62
C GLY A 38 3.11 -7.05 1.92
N CYS A 39 2.41 -6.54 0.91
CA CYS A 39 1.05 -6.01 1.05
C CYS A 39 0.05 -7.06 1.56
N CYS A 40 0.10 -8.28 1.03
CA CYS A 40 -0.72 -9.40 1.49
C CYS A 40 -0.49 -9.70 2.98
N ILE A 41 0.78 -9.78 3.39
CA ILE A 41 1.17 -10.11 4.76
C ILE A 41 0.78 -8.97 5.71
N GLY A 42 1.09 -7.73 5.34
CA GLY A 42 0.76 -6.53 6.11
C GLY A 42 -0.74 -6.39 6.36
N ALA A 43 -1.55 -6.53 5.31
CA ALA A 43 -3.00 -6.44 5.40
C ALA A 43 -3.57 -7.43 6.43
N LEU A 44 -3.08 -8.67 6.45
CA LEU A 44 -3.55 -9.69 7.38
C LEU A 44 -2.99 -9.53 8.80
N ARG A 45 -1.67 -9.40 8.93
CA ARG A 45 -0.92 -9.41 10.21
C ARG A 45 -0.98 -8.07 10.93
N ASN A 46 -0.75 -6.98 10.22
CA ASN A 46 -0.62 -5.63 10.76
C ASN A 46 -1.88 -4.77 10.60
N LYS A 47 -2.88 -5.26 9.86
CA LYS A 47 -4.09 -4.49 9.49
C LYS A 47 -3.75 -3.20 8.73
N GLY A 48 -2.69 -3.26 7.91
CA GLY A 48 -2.13 -2.14 7.17
C GLY A 48 -0.70 -2.45 6.72
N PHE A 49 0.09 -1.42 6.46
CA PHE A 49 1.50 -1.60 6.10
C PHE A 49 2.28 -2.36 7.17
N ILE A 50 3.28 -3.12 6.73
CA ILE A 50 4.35 -3.58 7.62
C ILE A 50 5.11 -2.33 8.10
N PRO A 51 5.55 -2.24 9.37
CA PRO A 51 6.09 -0.99 9.92
C PRO A 51 7.29 -0.42 9.18
N TRP A 52 8.03 -1.25 8.44
CA TRP A 52 9.21 -0.87 7.66
C TRP A 52 8.99 -0.89 6.14
N ASP A 53 7.79 -1.23 5.65
CA ASP A 53 7.45 -1.14 4.22
C ASP A 53 7.27 0.31 3.78
N ASP A 54 7.80 0.64 2.61
CA ASP A 54 7.67 1.93 1.96
C ASP A 54 6.91 1.89 0.62
N ASP A 55 6.48 0.72 0.15
CA ASP A 55 5.79 0.55 -1.13
C ASP A 55 4.49 -0.27 -1.03
N VAL A 56 3.80 -0.37 -2.17
CA VAL A 56 2.59 -1.18 -2.34
C VAL A 56 2.76 -2.05 -3.59
N ASP A 57 2.51 -3.35 -3.42
CA ASP A 57 2.50 -4.37 -4.48
C ASP A 57 1.07 -4.69 -4.97
#